data_AF-A0A0T9QMU6-F1
#
_entry.id   AF-A0A0T9QMU6-F1
#
_cell.length_a   1.000
_cell.length_b   1.000
_cell.length_c   1.000
_cell.angle_alpha   90.00
_cell.angle_beta   90.00
_cell.angle_gamma   90.00
#
_symmetry.space_group_name_H-M   'P 1'
#
loop_
_entity.id
_entity.type
_entity.pdbx_description
1 polymer ?
#
loop_
_entity_poly.entity_id
_entity_poly.type
_entity_poly.pdbx_seq_one_letter_code
_entity_poly.pdbx_strand_id
1 'polypeptide(L)'
;MFFSNLVLATGGFSVFYLNNERFHRIYQVSNHQGEIAYKDEIGRHLGSSSKKSDGSLSYRDKIGLLISSSSTDSHGKTRYIDMIGNQIGSSVMDSDGGIVYKNKQGDVIAVSSAD
;
A
#
# COMPACT_ATOMS: atom_id res chain seq x y z
N MET A 1 14.60 21.25 -5.10
CA MET A 1 13.67 20.24 -5.64
C MET A 1 13.45 19.23 -4.52
N PHE A 2 12.44 19.44 -3.69
CA PHE A 2 12.15 18.58 -2.54
C PHE A 2 10.87 17.82 -2.83
N PHE A 3 10.96 16.49 -2.97
CA PHE A 3 9.79 15.63 -3.06
C PHE A 3 9.50 15.08 -1.66
N SER A 4 8.53 15.68 -0.98
CA SER A 4 8.03 15.21 0.30
C SER A 4 6.92 14.20 0.05
N ASN A 5 7.23 12.91 0.21
CA ASN A 5 6.24 11.82 0.15
C ASN A 5 5.72 11.55 1.57
N LEU A 6 4.57 12.11 1.93
CA LEU A 6 3.91 11.79 3.20
C LEU A 6 3.00 10.58 3.00
N VAL A 7 3.37 9.45 3.60
CA VAL A 7 2.60 8.20 3.61
C VAL A 7 1.91 8.09 4.97
N LEU A 8 0.58 8.26 5.01
CA LEU A 8 -0.21 8.02 6.22
C LEU A 8 -0.78 6.59 6.14
N ALA A 9 -0.31 5.73 7.05
CA ALA A 9 -0.69 4.34 7.09
C ALA A 9 -1.55 4.03 8.30
N THR A 10 -2.84 3.84 8.04
CA THR A 10 -3.77 3.19 8.96
C THR A 10 -4.43 2.04 8.21
N GLY A 11 -4.08 0.80 8.57
CA GLY A 11 -4.94 -0.38 8.42
C GLY A 11 -5.46 -0.79 7.04
N GLY A 12 -4.90 -0.29 5.94
CA GLY A 12 -5.38 -0.64 4.59
C GLY A 12 -4.95 0.42 3.58
N PHE A 13 -4.01 0.04 2.72
CA PHE A 13 -3.36 0.88 1.71
C PHE A 13 -4.29 1.91 1.07
N SER A 14 -4.15 3.19 1.45
CA SER A 14 -4.67 4.31 0.68
C SER A 14 -3.52 4.82 -0.19
N VAL A 15 -3.44 4.36 -1.44
CA VAL A 15 -2.42 4.83 -2.40
C VAL A 15 -2.83 6.20 -2.91
N PHE A 16 -2.29 7.29 -2.37
CA PHE A 16 -2.46 8.60 -2.99
C PHE A 16 -1.88 8.58 -4.41
N TYR A 17 -2.75 8.69 -5.43
CA TYR A 17 -2.30 8.95 -6.79
C TYR A 17 -1.98 10.44 -6.88
N LEU A 18 -0.70 10.81 -6.69
CA LEU A 18 -0.21 12.13 -7.06
C LEU A 18 -0.13 12.19 -8.59
N ASN A 19 -1.23 12.61 -9.21
CA ASN A 19 -1.08 13.36 -10.45
C ASN A 19 -0.77 14.80 -10.02
N ASN A 20 0.31 15.38 -10.56
CA ASN A 20 1.14 16.48 -10.06
C ASN A 20 0.49 17.72 -9.39
N GLU A 21 -0.82 17.84 -9.20
CA GLU A 21 -1.46 19.09 -8.74
C GLU A 21 -2.67 18.96 -7.80
N ARG A 22 -3.20 17.76 -7.48
CA ARG A 22 -4.38 17.64 -6.58
C ARG A 22 -4.39 16.37 -5.73
N PHE A 23 -4.77 16.53 -4.46
CA PHE A 23 -5.16 15.43 -3.59
C PHE A 23 -6.54 14.92 -4.01
N HIS A 24 -6.62 13.69 -4.53
CA HIS A 24 -7.90 13.05 -4.79
C HIS A 24 -8.27 12.13 -3.63
N ARG A 25 -9.53 12.22 -3.18
CA ARG A 25 -10.08 11.28 -2.20
C ARG A 25 -10.23 9.92 -2.86
N ILE A 26 -9.74 8.88 -2.19
CA ILE A 26 -9.85 7.50 -2.63
C ILE A 26 -10.80 6.75 -1.72
N TYR A 27 -11.73 6.03 -2.35
CA TYR A 27 -12.70 5.19 -1.70
C TYR A 27 -12.27 3.74 -1.82
N GLN A 28 -12.30 3.03 -0.69
CA GLN A 28 -12.08 1.60 -0.62
C GLN A 28 -13.44 0.91 -0.61
N VAL A 29 -13.67 0.00 -1.56
CA VAL A 29 -14.90 -0.80 -1.62
C VAL A 29 -14.52 -2.26 -1.49
N SER A 30 -14.86 -2.87 -0.35
CA SER A 30 -14.62 -4.29 -0.10
C SER A 30 -15.77 -5.15 -0.61
N ASN A 31 -15.48 -6.30 -1.20
CA ASN A 31 -16.46 -7.34 -1.49
C ASN A 31 -16.41 -8.48 -0.45
N HIS A 32 -17.41 -9.37 -0.48
CA HIS A 32 -17.50 -10.53 0.43
C HIS A 32 -16.31 -11.51 0.33
N GLN A 33 -15.49 -11.42 -0.72
CA GLN A 33 -14.31 -12.25 -0.94
C GLN A 33 -13.03 -11.61 -0.40
N GLY A 34 -13.11 -10.43 0.23
CA GLY A 34 -11.96 -9.72 0.78
C GLY A 34 -11.11 -9.00 -0.27
N GLU A 35 -11.62 -8.83 -1.49
CA GLU A 35 -11.04 -7.92 -2.47
C GLU A 35 -11.48 -6.49 -2.17
N ILE A 36 -10.55 -5.55 -2.30
CA ILE A 36 -10.75 -4.12 -2.13
C ILE A 36 -10.55 -3.45 -3.47
N ALA A 37 -11.57 -2.77 -3.97
CA ALA A 37 -11.46 -1.89 -5.13
C ALA A 37 -11.18 -0.46 -4.68
N TYR A 38 -10.15 0.17 -5.25
CA TYR A 38 -9.84 1.57 -5.08
C TYR A 38 -10.53 2.38 -6.16
N LYS A 39 -11.30 3.38 -5.74
CA LYS A 39 -12.03 4.28 -6.64
C LYS A 39 -11.73 5.73 -6.31
N ASP A 40 -11.79 6.60 -7.30
CA ASP A 40 -11.69 8.05 -7.06
C ASP A 40 -13.03 8.65 -6.59
N GLU A 41 -13.03 9.97 -6.42
CA GLU A 41 -14.17 10.76 -5.95
C GLU A 41 -15.41 10.76 -6.84
N ILE A 42 -15.26 10.38 -8.11
CA ILE A 42 -16.37 10.23 -9.06
C ILE A 42 -16.66 8.75 -9.36
N GLY A 43 -16.08 7.82 -8.60
CA GLY A 43 -16.35 6.39 -8.68
C GLY A 43 -15.59 5.65 -9.79
N ARG A 44 -14.61 6.27 -10.45
CA ARG A 44 -13.77 5.58 -11.45
C ARG A 44 -12.83 4.62 -10.74
N HIS A 45 -12.67 3.44 -11.33
CA HIS A 45 -11.76 2.42 -10.83
C HIS A 45 -10.30 2.83 -11.04
N LEU A 46 -9.52 2.83 -9.95
CA LEU A 46 -8.09 3.13 -9.93
C LEU A 46 -7.24 1.86 -9.88
N GLY A 47 -7.78 0.80 -9.28
CA GLY A 47 -7.13 -0.49 -9.14
C GLY A 47 -7.78 -1.32 -8.05
N SER A 48 -7.23 -2.48 -7.75
CA SER A 48 -7.72 -3.35 -6.68
C SER A 48 -6.60 -3.98 -5.88
N SER A 49 -6.93 -4.46 -4.69
CA SER A 49 -6.08 -5.37 -3.94
C SER A 49 -6.85 -6.58 -3.44
N SER A 50 -6.23 -7.75 -3.45
CA SER A 50 -6.82 -8.97 -2.92
C SER A 50 -5.83 -9.73 -2.06
N LYS A 51 -6.36 -10.39 -1.02
CA LYS A 51 -5.59 -11.29 -0.16
C LYS A 51 -5.58 -12.68 -0.79
N LYS A 52 -4.39 -13.23 -0.97
CA LYS A 52 -4.14 -14.59 -1.43
C LYS A 52 -4.27 -15.58 -0.27
N SER A 53 -4.39 -16.86 -0.62
CA SER A 53 -4.47 -17.97 0.35
C SER A 53 -3.25 -18.08 1.27
N ASP A 54 -2.08 -17.66 0.81
CA ASP A 54 -0.84 -17.59 1.59
C ASP A 54 -0.77 -16.37 2.53
N GLY A 55 -1.83 -15.56 2.57
CA GLY A 55 -1.91 -14.36 3.39
C GLY A 55 -1.27 -13.11 2.76
N SER A 56 -0.60 -13.23 1.61
CA SER A 56 -0.04 -12.09 0.88
C SER A 56 -1.15 -11.25 0.23
N LEU A 57 -0.89 -9.96 0.04
CA LEU A 57 -1.75 -9.04 -0.71
C LEU A 57 -1.17 -8.85 -2.11
N SER A 58 -2.03 -8.82 -3.12
CA SER A 58 -1.67 -8.45 -4.49
C SER A 58 -2.37 -7.15 -4.84
N TYR A 59 -1.65 -6.22 -5.45
CA TYR A 59 -2.17 -4.94 -5.91
C TYR A 59 -2.17 -4.93 -7.44
N ARG A 60 -3.29 -4.52 -8.01
CA ARG A 60 -3.52 -4.47 -9.45
C ARG A 60 -3.93 -3.06 -9.87
N ASP A 61 -3.54 -2.67 -11.07
CA ASP A 61 -3.98 -1.41 -11.66
C ASP A 61 -5.44 -1.47 -12.13
N LYS A 62 -5.93 -0.35 -12.68
CA LYS A 62 -7.30 -0.20 -13.21
C LYS A 62 -7.67 -1.18 -14.33
N ILE A 63 -6.70 -1.80 -15.00
CA ILE A 63 -6.93 -2.79 -16.07
C ILE A 63 -6.67 -4.23 -15.59
N GLY A 64 -6.39 -4.43 -14.31
CA GLY A 64 -6.21 -5.74 -13.68
C GLY A 64 -4.79 -6.29 -13.75
N LEU A 65 -3.81 -5.53 -14.25
CA LEU A 65 -2.41 -5.96 -14.29
C LEU A 65 -1.79 -5.88 -12.89
N LEU A 66 -1.03 -6.90 -12.52
CA LEU A 66 -0.30 -6.93 -11.26
C LEU A 66 0.78 -5.82 -11.28
N ILE A 67 0.72 -4.91 -10.31
CA ILE A 67 1.72 -3.85 -10.15
C ILE A 67 2.69 -4.14 -9.01
N SER A 68 2.19 -4.75 -7.94
CA SER A 68 3.00 -5.12 -6.79
C SER A 68 2.30 -6.17 -5.93
N SER A 69 3.04 -6.76 -5.01
CA SER A 69 2.49 -7.59 -3.94
C SER A 69 3.17 -7.28 -2.62
N SER A 70 2.51 -7.64 -1.53
CA SER A 70 3.09 -7.53 -0.20
C SER A 70 2.84 -8.77 0.64
N SER A 71 3.83 -9.17 1.42
CA SER A 71 3.68 -10.28 2.37
C SER A 71 4.23 -9.88 3.72
N THR A 72 3.49 -10.24 4.78
CA THR A 72 3.87 -9.97 6.17
C THR A 72 4.34 -11.26 6.82
N ASP A 73 5.52 -11.23 7.43
CA ASP A 73 6.03 -12.36 8.18
C ASP A 73 5.45 -12.44 9.59
N SER A 74 5.75 -13.52 10.31
CA SER A 74 5.30 -13.74 11.69
C SER A 74 5.84 -12.73 12.70
N HIS A 75 6.82 -11.91 12.32
CA HIS A 75 7.41 -10.88 13.15
C HIS A 75 6.82 -9.49 12.84
N GLY A 76 5.75 -9.43 12.04
CA GLY A 76 5.07 -8.18 11.70
C GLY A 76 5.80 -7.34 10.65
N LYS A 77 6.80 -7.89 9.96
CA LYS A 77 7.50 -7.20 8.89
C LYS A 77 6.82 -7.48 7.56
N THR A 78 6.34 -6.44 6.91
CA THR A 78 5.79 -6.50 5.55
C THR A 78 6.87 -6.20 4.52
N ARG A 79 7.00 -7.03 3.49
CA ARG A 79 7.84 -6.76 2.31
C ARG A 79 6.96 -6.32 1.15
N TYR A 80 7.40 -5.29 0.42
CA TYR A 80 6.76 -4.82 -0.81
C TYR A 80 7.60 -5.24 -2.01
N ILE A 81 6.97 -5.92 -2.96
CA ILE A 81 7.62 -6.54 -4.11
C ILE A 81 6.96 -6.00 -5.38
N ASP A 82 7.75 -5.63 -6.37
CA ASP A 82 7.25 -5.19 -7.69
C ASP A 82 6.68 -6.37 -8.50
N MET A 83 6.11 -6.05 -9.68
CA MET A 83 5.52 -7.05 -10.57
C MET A 83 6.50 -8.11 -11.10
N ILE A 84 7.81 -7.84 -11.08
CA ILE A 84 8.86 -8.75 -11.57
C ILE A 84 9.60 -9.47 -10.44
N GLY A 85 9.18 -9.28 -9.19
CA GLY A 85 9.70 -10.03 -8.03
C GLY A 85 10.81 -9.31 -7.24
N ASN A 86 11.15 -8.06 -7.54
CA ASN A 86 12.14 -7.34 -6.75
C ASN A 86 11.50 -6.71 -5.51
N GLN A 87 12.17 -6.83 -4.37
CA GLN A 87 11.80 -6.04 -3.21
C GLN A 87 12.08 -4.55 -3.48
N ILE A 88 11.05 -3.73 -3.32
CA ILE A 88 11.10 -2.27 -3.49
C ILE A 88 11.03 -1.52 -2.16
N GLY A 89 10.62 -2.20 -1.08
CA GLY A 89 10.59 -1.63 0.25
C GLY A 89 10.12 -2.63 1.29
N SER A 90 10.03 -2.17 2.53
CA SER A 90 9.45 -2.93 3.63
C SER A 90 8.83 -2.01 4.66
N SER A 91 7.93 -2.55 5.48
CA SER A 91 7.46 -1.89 6.68
C SER A 91 7.52 -2.83 7.87
N VAL A 92 7.58 -2.27 9.06
CA VAL A 92 7.51 -3.02 10.32
C VAL A 92 6.60 -2.26 11.27
N MET A 93 5.68 -2.98 11.90
CA MET A 93 4.88 -2.45 12.99
C MET A 93 5.71 -2.48 14.27
N ASP A 94 5.82 -1.35 14.95
CA ASP A 94 6.44 -1.26 16.27
C ASP A 94 5.48 -1.72 17.38
N SER A 95 5.99 -1.82 18.62
CA SER A 95 5.20 -2.24 19.77
C SER A 95 4.06 -1.30 20.13
N ASP A 96 4.15 -0.04 19.71
CA ASP A 96 3.20 1.02 20.01
C ASP A 96 2.13 1.14 18.91
N GLY A 97 2.15 0.23 17.92
CA GLY A 97 1.21 0.20 16.79
C GLY A 97 1.57 1.17 15.65
N GLY A 98 2.68 1.89 15.78
CA GLY A 98 3.28 2.68 14.70
C GLY A 98 3.85 1.78 13.61
N ILE A 99 3.98 2.31 12.39
CA ILE A 99 4.52 1.57 11.25
C ILE A 99 5.68 2.36 10.64
N VAL A 100 6.85 1.74 10.60
CA VAL A 100 8.05 2.31 9.98
C VAL A 100 8.21 1.78 8.57
N TYR A 101 8.20 2.66 7.57
CA TYR A 101 8.41 2.35 6.16
C TYR A 101 9.85 2.58 5.74
N LYS A 102 10.44 1.61 5.06
CA LYS A 102 11.81 1.63 4.55
C LYS A 102 11.83 1.41 3.03
N ASN A 103 12.72 2.12 2.34
CA ASN A 103 13.00 1.89 0.92
C ASN A 103 13.77 0.56 0.72
N LYS A 104 14.12 0.25 -0.53
CA LYS A 104 14.92 -0.94 -0.89
C LYS A 104 16.32 -0.94 -0.25
N GLN A 105 16.90 0.22 -0.01
CA GLN A 105 18.22 0.41 0.58
C GLN A 105 18.21 0.27 2.12
N GLY A 106 17.02 0.30 2.74
CA GLY A 106 16.84 0.21 4.18
C GLY A 106 16.67 1.55 4.89
N ASP A 107 16.69 2.67 4.17
CA ASP A 107 16.47 3.99 4.73
C ASP A 107 15.00 4.19 5.08
N VAL A 108 14.73 4.83 6.21
CA VAL A 108 13.37 5.19 6.62
C VAL A 108 12.86 6.31 5.73
N ILE A 109 11.69 6.09 5.12
CA ILE A 109 11.06 7.06 4.21
C ILE A 109 9.76 7.63 4.77
N ALA A 110 9.10 6.90 5.69
CA ALA A 110 7.92 7.34 6.37
C ALA A 110 7.74 6.59 7.68
N VAL A 111 7.04 7.23 8.61
CA VAL A 111 6.58 6.62 9.87
C VAL A 111 5.13 6.98 10.04
N SER A 112 4.29 6.01 10.40
CA SER A 112 2.97 6.26 10.96
C SER A 112 3.02 6.03 12.45
N SER A 113 2.30 6.85 13.20
CA SER A 113 2.09 6.67 14.62
C SER A 113 0.63 6.26 14.83
N ALA A 114 0.40 5.34 15.77
CA ALA A 114 -0.93 5.13 16.32
C ALA A 114 -1.09 6.12 17.49
N ASP A 115 -2.02 7.08 17.34
CA ASP A 115 -2.50 7.92 18.46
C ASP A 115 -3.63 7.21 19.22
#